data_AF-A0A5D0MKF0-F1
#
_entry.id   AF-A0A5D0MKF0-F1
#
_cell.length_a   1.000
_cell.length_b   1.000
_cell.length_c   1.000
_cell.angle_alpha   90.00
_cell.angle_beta   90.00
_cell.angle_gamma   90.00
#
_symmetry.space_group_name_H-M   'P 1'
#
loop_
_entity.id
_entity.type
_entity.pdbx_description
1 polymer ?
#
loop_
_entity_poly.entity_id
_entity_poly.type
_entity_poly.pdbx_seq_one_letter_code
_entity_poly.pdbx_strand_id
1 'polypeptide(L)'
;MAECPLLDQCKFYEKYQNIDDKTLLEGFVNRFCNGNFEQCVVKKITEDHNMDYVPDNMLPDGMPEPGTDDSEWSEDIIDYM
;
A
#
# COMPACT_ATOMS: atom_id res chain seq x y z
N MET A 1 -6.44 -1.98 -17.45
CA MET A 1 -6.51 -2.71 -16.16
C MET A 1 -5.10 -2.71 -15.62
N ALA A 2 -4.91 -2.29 -14.36
CA ALA A 2 -3.56 -2.11 -13.83
C ALA A 2 -2.82 -3.45 -13.78
N GLU A 3 -1.60 -3.51 -14.31
CA GLU A 3 -0.74 -4.70 -14.30
C GLU A 3 -0.05 -4.88 -12.94
N CYS A 4 -0.79 -4.72 -11.84
CA CYS A 4 -0.25 -4.94 -10.51
C CYS A 4 -0.49 -6.40 -10.09
N PRO A 5 0.55 -7.25 -9.99
CA PRO A 5 0.40 -8.63 -9.56
C PRO A 5 -0.12 -8.77 -8.12
N LEU A 6 -0.01 -7.72 -7.31
CA LEU A 6 -0.49 -7.68 -5.94
C LEU A 6 -1.87 -7.04 -5.80
N LEU A 7 -2.53 -6.62 -6.89
CA LEU A 7 -3.78 -5.84 -6.80
C LEU A 7 -4.86 -6.58 -6.00
N ASP A 8 -5.02 -7.88 -6.25
CA ASP A 8 -6.01 -8.73 -5.60
C ASP A 8 -5.70 -9.01 -4.12
N GLN A 9 -4.45 -8.79 -3.69
CA GLN A 9 -4.00 -8.98 -2.31
C GLN A 9 -3.73 -7.64 -1.60
N CYS A 10 -3.82 -6.52 -2.32
CA CYS A 10 -3.45 -5.21 -1.82
C CYS A 10 -4.55 -4.69 -0.89
N LYS A 11 -4.27 -4.68 0.42
CA LYS A 11 -5.17 -4.16 1.46
C LYS A 11 -5.67 -2.74 1.15
N PHE A 12 -4.80 -1.88 0.60
CA PHE A 12 -5.18 -0.55 0.15
C PHE A 12 -6.24 -0.59 -0.96
N TYR A 13 -6.02 -1.38 -2.00
CA TYR A 13 -6.99 -1.52 -3.09
C TYR A 13 -8.32 -2.08 -2.57
N GLU A 14 -8.27 -3.10 -1.71
CA GLU A 14 -9.45 -3.70 -1.11
C GLU A 14 -10.29 -2.68 -0.31
N LYS A 15 -9.62 -1.84 0.47
CA LYS A 15 -10.25 -0.82 1.33
C LYS A 15 -10.91 0.30 0.52
N TYR A 16 -10.28 0.76 -0.56
CA TYR A 16 -10.73 1.94 -1.30
C TYR A 16 -11.45 1.64 -2.63
N GLN A 17 -11.51 0.39 -3.11
CA GLN A 17 -12.22 0.07 -4.36
C GLN A 17 -13.73 0.39 -4.34
N ASN A 18 -14.33 0.39 -3.14
CA ASN A 18 -15.77 0.56 -2.93
C ASN A 18 -16.18 1.95 -2.42
N ILE A 19 -15.22 2.88 -2.23
CA ILE A 19 -15.58 4.25 -1.82
C ILE A 19 -16.01 5.08 -3.04
N ASP A 20 -16.94 6.01 -2.82
CA ASP A 20 -17.46 6.89 -3.87
C ASP A 20 -16.37 7.79 -4.46
N ASP A 21 -15.43 8.25 -3.63
CA ASP A 21 -14.28 9.04 -4.07
C ASP A 21 -13.09 8.16 -4.44
N LYS A 22 -12.99 7.81 -5.72
CA LYS A 22 -11.88 7.00 -6.22
C LYS A 22 -10.62 7.80 -6.53
N THR A 23 -10.59 9.11 -6.31
CA THR A 23 -9.45 9.97 -6.67
C THR A 23 -8.16 9.49 -6.00
N LEU A 24 -8.25 9.12 -4.73
CA LEU A 24 -7.13 8.56 -3.97
C LEU A 24 -6.66 7.25 -4.64
N LEU A 25 -7.57 6.29 -4.80
CA LEU A 25 -7.29 4.99 -5.39
C LEU A 25 -6.68 5.10 -6.79
N GLU A 26 -7.26 5.93 -7.66
CA GLU A 26 -6.77 6.16 -9.02
C GLU A 26 -5.39 6.81 -9.03
N GLY A 27 -5.14 7.77 -8.14
CA GLY A 27 -3.83 8.38 -7.96
C GLY A 27 -2.76 7.36 -7.56
N PHE A 28 -3.05 6.51 -6.59
CA PHE A 28 -2.14 5.46 -6.13
C PHE A 28 -1.95 4.35 -7.18
N VAL A 29 -3.02 3.90 -7.84
CA VAL A 29 -2.93 2.93 -8.94
C VAL A 29 -2.09 3.49 -10.08
N ASN A 30 -2.28 4.75 -10.47
CA ASN A 30 -1.47 5.33 -11.54
C ASN A 30 0.00 5.54 -11.14
N ARG A 31 0.27 5.89 -9.89
CA ARG A 31 1.63 6.13 -9.40
C ARG A 31 2.43 4.85 -9.19
N PHE A 32 1.80 3.85 -8.58
CA PHE A 32 2.49 2.62 -8.16
C PHE A 32 2.17 1.44 -9.06
N CYS A 33 0.92 1.23 -9.46
CA CYS A 33 0.55 0.05 -10.24
C CYS A 33 0.82 0.21 -11.75
N ASN A 34 0.56 1.39 -12.32
CA ASN A 34 0.84 1.70 -13.73
C ASN A 34 2.13 2.53 -13.93
N GLY A 35 2.74 2.96 -12.84
CA GLY A 35 3.88 3.87 -12.81
C GLY A 35 5.14 3.19 -12.30
N ASN A 36 5.74 3.75 -11.25
CA ASN A 36 7.00 3.24 -10.69
C ASN A 36 6.72 2.15 -9.65
N PHE A 37 6.38 0.95 -10.15
CA PHE A 37 6.01 -0.20 -9.34
C PHE A 37 7.09 -0.61 -8.34
N GLU A 38 8.37 -0.37 -8.65
CA GLU A 38 9.49 -0.62 -7.74
C GLU A 38 9.52 0.30 -6.52
N GLN A 39 8.75 1.39 -6.52
CA GLN A 39 8.67 2.30 -5.38
C GLN A 39 7.50 1.99 -4.43
N CYS A 40 6.69 0.98 -4.73
CA CYS A 40 5.62 0.55 -3.83
C CYS A 40 6.21 -0.13 -2.59
N VAL A 41 6.14 0.51 -1.44
CA VAL A 41 6.68 -0.01 -0.17
C VAL A 41 5.93 -1.27 0.25
N VAL A 42 4.61 -1.28 0.10
CA VAL A 42 3.75 -2.45 0.35
C VAL A 42 4.19 -3.67 -0.47
N LYS A 43 4.57 -3.47 -1.74
CA LYS A 43 5.10 -4.54 -2.59
C LYS A 43 6.40 -5.10 -2.03
N LYS A 44 7.35 -4.23 -1.69
CA LYS A 44 8.67 -4.64 -1.17
C LYS A 44 8.54 -5.48 0.11
N ILE A 45 7.74 -4.98 1.06
CA ILE A 45 7.45 -5.71 2.31
C ILE A 45 6.80 -7.07 2.00
N THR A 46 5.86 -7.10 1.05
CA THR A 46 5.16 -8.34 0.68
C THR A 46 6.09 -9.36 0.01
N GLU A 47 7.05 -8.91 -0.81
CA GLU A 47 8.03 -9.78 -1.47
C GLU A 47 9.03 -10.39 -0.49
N ASP A 48 9.45 -9.63 0.53
CA ASP A 48 10.45 -10.08 1.50
C ASP A 48 9.86 -10.82 2.71
N HIS A 49 8.65 -10.44 3.15
CA HIS A 49 8.04 -10.95 4.38
C HIS A 49 6.71 -11.65 4.15
N ASN A 50 5.70 -10.93 3.62
CA ASN A 50 4.32 -11.32 3.24
C ASN A 50 3.35 -10.15 3.50
N MET A 51 2.14 -10.19 2.93
CA MET A 51 1.12 -9.13 3.10
C MET A 51 0.64 -8.95 4.56
N ASP A 52 0.76 -9.99 5.39
CA ASP A 52 0.38 -9.92 6.81
C ASP A 52 1.29 -9.01 7.64
N TYR A 53 2.51 -8.72 7.15
CA TYR A 53 3.42 -7.77 7.78
C TYR A 53 3.05 -6.32 7.48
N VAL A 54 2.25 -6.07 6.43
CA VAL A 54 1.84 -4.72 6.04
C VAL A 54 0.75 -4.22 7.01
N PRO A 55 0.99 -3.11 7.73
CA PRO A 55 -0.03 -2.50 8.59
C PRO A 55 -1.27 -2.09 7.80
N ASP A 56 -2.45 -2.23 8.40
CA ASP A 56 -3.73 -1.97 7.71
C ASP A 56 -3.94 -0.49 7.34
N ASN A 57 -3.22 0.42 8.00
CA ASN A 57 -3.23 1.85 7.69
C ASN A 57 -2.02 2.30 6.85
N MET A 58 -1.18 1.40 6.35
CA MET A 58 -0.05 1.76 5.49
C MET A 58 -0.52 2.01 4.06
N LEU A 59 -0.10 3.14 3.49
CA LEU A 59 -0.30 3.48 2.08
C LEU A 59 0.80 2.85 1.21
N PRO A 60 0.58 2.70 -0.12
CA PRO A 60 1.59 2.16 -1.04
C PRO A 60 2.93 2.91 -1.08
N ASP A 61 2.98 4.17 -0.62
CA ASP A 61 4.20 4.99 -0.52
C ASP A 61 4.94 4.83 0.83
N GLY A 62 4.44 3.96 1.72
CA GLY A 62 4.99 3.73 3.05
C GLY A 62 4.48 4.71 4.10
N MET A 63 3.67 5.72 3.76
CA MET A 63 3.12 6.63 4.76
C MET A 63 1.85 6.07 5.42
N PRO A 64 1.54 6.46 6.67
CA PRO A 64 0.26 6.13 7.27
C PRO A 64 -0.88 6.87 6.57
N GLU A 65 -2.05 6.25 6.57
CA GLU A 65 -3.29 6.85 6.07
C GLU A 65 -3.55 8.20 6.76
N PRO A 66 -4.05 9.22 6.03
CA PRO A 66 -4.33 10.52 6.62
C PRO A 66 -5.26 10.42 7.83
N GLY A 67 -4.83 11.00 8.95
CA GLY A 67 -5.56 10.93 10.22
C GLY A 67 -5.19 9.73 11.11
N THR A 68 -4.22 8.93 10.68
CA THR A 68 -3.57 7.88 11.48
C THR A 68 -2.07 8.17 11.63
N ASP A 69 -1.35 7.29 12.34
CA ASP A 69 0.09 7.34 12.52
C ASP A 69 0.71 5.93 12.47
N ASP A 70 2.03 5.85 12.60
CA ASP A 70 2.85 4.64 12.59
C ASP A 70 3.13 4.07 13.99
N SER A 71 2.47 4.56 15.04
CA SER A 71 2.79 4.19 16.43
C SER A 71 2.57 2.70 16.74
N GLU A 72 1.67 2.05 16.00
CA GLU A 72 1.33 0.63 16.15
C GLU A 72 2.06 -0.25 15.12
N TRP A 73 2.96 0.33 14.31
CA TRP A 73 3.74 -0.44 13.35
C TRP A 73 4.85 -1.18 14.08
N SER A 74 5.17 -2.39 13.61
CA SER A 74 6.29 -3.13 14.18
C SER A 74 7.61 -2.41 13.90
N GLU A 75 8.56 -2.51 14.83
CA GLU A 75 9.91 -1.94 14.64
C GLU A 75 10.56 -2.45 13.34
N ASP A 76 10.36 -3.73 13.00
CA ASP A 76 10.85 -4.32 11.75
C ASP A 76 10.33 -3.58 10.50
N ILE A 77 9.09 -3.10 10.51
CA ILE A 77 8.49 -2.34 9.39
C ILE A 77 9.09 -0.94 9.33
N ILE A 78 9.26 -0.29 10.48
CA ILE A 78 9.83 1.05 10.58
C ILE A 78 11.28 1.05 10.10
N ASP A 79 12.07 0.05 10.48
CA ASP A 79 13.48 -0.09 10.06
C ASP A 79 13.64 -0.50 8.58
N TYR A 80 12.59 -1.05 7.96
CA TYR A 80 12.60 -1.49 6.55
C TYR A 80 12.39 -0.34 5.54
N MET A 81 11.84 0.79 5.99
CA MET A 81 11.50 1.95 5.15
C MET A 81 12.66 2.92 4.92
#